data_AF-A0A1H2SSC6-F1
#
_entry.id   AF-A0A1H2SSC6-F1
#
_cell.length_a   1.000
_cell.length_b   1.000
_cell.length_c   1.000
_cell.angle_alpha   90.00
_cell.angle_beta   90.00
_cell.angle_gamma   90.00
#
_symmetry.space_group_name_H-M   'P 1'
#
loop_
_entity.id
_entity.type
_entity.pdbx_description
1 polymer ?
#
loop_
_entity_poly.entity_id
_entity_poly.type
_entity_poly.pdbx_seq_one_letter_code
_entity_poly.pdbx_strand_id
1 'polypeptide(L)'
;MGLLHAWRVQKVVSDATIAFNRGDLTFTVDIDIDTRARVTARMVRKEIDLITRRVEPQGWRLIEYGPFLNSIEMHFMRAPR
;
A
#
# COMPACT_ATOMS: atom_id res chain seq x y z
N MET A 1 -7.00 -7.57 -15.35
CA MET A 1 -7.65 -6.59 -14.45
C MET A 1 -7.07 -6.83 -13.06
N GLY A 2 -6.22 -5.92 -12.55
CA GLY A 2 -5.62 -6.04 -11.21
C GLY A 2 -6.67 -5.80 -10.12
N LEU A 3 -6.36 -6.17 -8.87
CA LEU A 3 -7.27 -5.96 -7.74
C LEU A 3 -7.39 -4.47 -7.39
N LEU A 4 -6.44 -3.65 -7.85
CA LEU A 4 -6.45 -2.21 -7.71
C LEU A 4 -6.65 -1.51 -9.06
N HIS A 5 -7.51 -0.48 -9.05
CA HIS A 5 -7.59 0.48 -10.13
C HIS A 5 -6.44 1.50 -10.03
N ALA A 6 -5.93 1.96 -11.18
CA ALA A 6 -4.81 2.91 -11.26
C ALA A 6 -5.05 4.21 -10.45
N TRP A 7 -6.29 4.68 -10.35
CA TRP A 7 -6.66 5.85 -9.54
C TRP A 7 -6.44 5.62 -8.03
N ARG A 8 -6.65 4.39 -7.53
CA ARG A 8 -6.38 4.03 -6.13
C ARG A 8 -4.88 4.10 -5.83
N VAL A 9 -4.04 3.65 -6.75
CA VAL A 9 -2.57 3.72 -6.59
C VAL A 9 -2.10 5.18 -6.52
N GLN A 10 -2.63 6.06 -7.39
CA GLN A 10 -2.27 7.48 -7.35
C GLN A 10 -2.69 8.14 -6.03
N LYS A 11 -3.86 7.80 -5.50
CA LYS A 11 -4.32 8.27 -4.19
C LYS A 11 -3.34 7.84 -3.08
N VAL A 12 -2.98 6.57 -3.04
CA VAL A 12 -2.02 6.04 -2.04
C VAL A 12 -0.68 6.80 -2.08
N VAL A 13 -0.16 7.07 -3.28
CA VAL A 13 1.10 7.83 -3.42
C VAL A 13 0.94 9.28 -2.94
N SER A 14 -0.19 9.91 -3.24
CA SER A 14 -0.49 11.26 -2.78
C SER A 14 -0.59 11.32 -1.25
N ASP A 15 -1.32 10.38 -0.65
CA ASP A 15 -1.49 10.29 0.80
C ASP A 15 -0.14 10.02 1.49
N ALA A 16 0.69 9.13 0.94
CA ALA A 16 2.04 8.86 1.42
C ALA A 16 2.94 10.11 1.37
N THR A 17 2.83 10.90 0.30
CA THR A 17 3.60 12.13 0.13
C THR A 17 3.16 13.20 1.14
N ILE A 18 1.85 13.34 1.35
CA ILE A 18 1.29 14.27 2.34
C ILE A 18 1.74 13.89 3.75
N ALA A 19 1.64 12.60 4.12
CA ALA A 19 2.08 12.10 5.43
C ALA A 19 3.58 12.36 5.65
N PHE A 20 4.40 12.14 4.63
CA PHE A 20 5.85 12.34 4.72
C PHE A 20 6.19 13.82 4.94
N ASN A 21 5.50 14.71 4.22
CA ASN A 21 5.66 16.16 4.34
C ASN A 21 5.14 16.69 5.67
N ARG A 22 4.11 16.07 6.25
CA ARG A 22 3.61 16.37 7.60
C ARG A 22 4.61 16.00 8.69
N GLY A 23 5.50 15.04 8.40
CA GLY A 23 6.49 14.54 9.33
C GLY A 23 6.06 13.27 10.06
N ASP A 24 5.05 12.57 9.56
CA ASP A 24 4.56 11.33 10.16
C ASP A 24 5.66 10.26 10.18
N LEU A 25 5.71 9.47 11.26
CA LEU A 25 6.69 8.39 11.43
C LEU A 25 6.25 7.10 10.73
N THR A 26 4.93 6.92 10.62
CA THR A 26 4.29 5.74 10.08
C THR A 26 3.21 6.13 9.07
N PHE A 27 3.01 5.29 8.07
CA PHE A 27 1.97 5.45 7.06
C PHE A 27 1.33 4.10 6.81
N THR A 28 0.00 4.03 6.87
CA THR A 28 -0.76 2.79 6.72
C THR A 28 -1.66 2.90 5.50
N VAL A 29 -1.75 1.82 4.73
CA VAL A 29 -2.58 1.72 3.53
C VAL A 29 -3.45 0.50 3.61
N ASP A 30 -4.76 0.72 3.42
CA ASP A 30 -5.73 -0.34 3.25
C ASP A 30 -6.08 -0.55 1.78
N ILE A 31 -5.97 -1.80 1.34
CA ILE A 31 -6.34 -2.24 0.00
C ILE A 31 -7.56 -3.13 0.13
N ASP A 32 -8.75 -2.63 -0.22
CA ASP A 32 -9.92 -3.51 -0.26
C ASP A 32 -9.70 -4.62 -1.28
N ILE A 33 -9.91 -5.85 -0.83
CA ILE A 33 -9.94 -7.03 -1.66
C ILE A 33 -11.40 -7.23 -2.09
N ASP A 34 -11.62 -7.40 -3.39
CA ASP A 34 -12.92 -7.86 -3.86
C ASP A 34 -13.15 -9.31 -3.40
N THR A 35 -13.93 -9.48 -2.34
CA THR A 35 -14.29 -10.78 -1.77
C THR A 35 -15.12 -11.64 -2.72
N ARG A 36 -15.71 -11.06 -3.77
CA ARG A 36 -16.44 -11.78 -4.81
C ARG A 36 -15.49 -12.31 -5.90
N ALA A 37 -14.33 -11.70 -6.05
CA ALA A 37 -13.28 -12.21 -6.93
C ALA A 37 -12.47 -13.29 -6.20
N ARG A 38 -12.09 -14.37 -6.92
CA ARG A 38 -11.23 -15.41 -6.36
C ARG A 38 -9.81 -14.88 -6.20
N VAL A 39 -9.53 -14.25 -5.07
CA VAL A 39 -8.25 -13.60 -4.79
C VAL A 39 -7.22 -14.66 -4.44
N THR A 40 -6.12 -14.65 -5.19
CA THR A 40 -4.98 -15.56 -4.95
C THR A 40 -3.85 -14.79 -4.27
N ALA A 41 -3.06 -15.49 -3.46
CA ALA A 41 -1.87 -14.91 -2.82
C ALA A 41 -0.91 -14.26 -3.83
N ARG A 42 -0.86 -14.79 -5.07
CA ARG A 42 -0.06 -14.21 -6.17
C ARG A 42 -0.56 -12.84 -6.60
N MET A 43 -1.87 -12.65 -6.68
CA MET A 43 -2.47 -11.35 -7.04
C MET A 43 -2.20 -10.33 -5.94
N VAL A 44 -2.40 -10.71 -4.68
CA VAL A 44 -2.09 -9.90 -3.51
C VAL A 44 -0.63 -9.45 -3.51
N ARG A 45 0.32 -10.38 -3.69
CA ARG A 45 1.75 -10.06 -3.76
C ARG A 45 2.07 -9.06 -4.87
N LYS A 46 1.47 -9.22 -6.04
CA LYS A 46 1.68 -8.31 -7.17
C LYS A 46 1.22 -6.88 -6.86
N GLU A 47 0.11 -6.73 -6.15
CA GLU A 47 -0.39 -5.41 -5.76
C GLU A 47 0.47 -4.77 -4.66
N ILE A 48 0.89 -5.55 -3.67
CA ILE A 48 1.86 -5.13 -2.64
C ILE A 48 3.13 -4.62 -3.32
N ASP A 49 3.72 -5.41 -4.22
CA ASP A 49 4.93 -5.03 -4.96
C ASP A 49 4.73 -3.72 -5.74
N LEU A 50 3.54 -3.51 -6.31
CA LEU A 50 3.21 -2.30 -7.07
C LEU A 50 3.14 -1.08 -6.16
N ILE A 51 2.45 -1.17 -5.01
CA ILE A 51 2.35 -0.06 -4.06
C ILE A 51 3.72 0.26 -3.47
N THR A 52 4.44 -0.76 -2.98
CA THR A 52 5.77 -0.60 -2.40
C THR A 52 6.71 0.14 -3.36
N ARG A 53 6.79 -0.28 -4.63
CA ARG A 53 7.63 0.40 -5.64
C ARG A 53 7.27 1.87 -5.88
N ARG A 54 6.05 2.29 -5.58
CA ARG A 54 5.59 3.67 -5.76
C ARG A 54 5.75 4.52 -4.50
N VAL A 55 5.67 3.89 -3.33
CA VAL A 55 5.70 4.55 -2.02
C VAL A 55 7.13 4.64 -1.48
N GLU A 56 7.98 3.63 -1.69
CA GLU A 56 9.37 3.63 -1.21
C GLU A 56 10.22 4.81 -1.72
N PRO A 57 10.13 5.24 -3.00
CA PRO A 57 10.85 6.42 -3.48
C PRO A 57 10.50 7.73 -2.76
N GLN A 58 9.36 7.80 -2.06
CA GLN A 58 8.96 8.96 -1.27
C GLN A 58 9.59 8.98 0.13
N GLY A 59 10.47 8.02 0.45
CA GLY A 59 11.14 7.92 1.76
C GLY A 59 10.38 7.06 2.77
N TRP A 60 9.56 6.13 2.29
CA TRP A 60 8.87 5.13 3.11
C TRP A 60 9.52 3.76 2.94
N ARG A 61 9.32 2.86 3.90
CA ARG A 61 9.78 1.48 3.86
C ARG A 61 8.68 0.57 4.39
N LEU A 62 8.26 -0.41 3.59
CA LEU A 62 7.29 -1.40 4.03
C LEU A 62 7.91 -2.25 5.15
N ILE A 63 7.22 -2.34 6.29
CA ILE A 63 7.67 -3.15 7.43
C ILE A 63 6.86 -4.44 7.51
N GLU A 64 5.55 -4.32 7.33
CA GLU A 64 4.63 -5.44 7.46
C GLU A 64 3.42 -5.23 6.54
N TYR A 65 2.83 -6.35 6.14
CA TYR A 65 1.54 -6.38 5.47
C TYR A 65 0.79 -7.62 5.92
N GLY A 66 -0.53 -7.53 6.00
CA GLY A 66 -1.36 -8.64 6.44
C GLY A 66 -2.80 -8.52 5.95
N PRO A 67 -3.52 -9.64 5.91
CA PRO A 67 -4.97 -9.59 5.69
C PRO A 67 -5.64 -8.96 6.92
N PHE A 68 -6.53 -8.00 6.68
CA PHE A 68 -7.38 -7.40 7.69
C PHE A 68 -8.83 -7.41 7.20
N LEU A 69 -9.65 -8.31 7.74
CA LEU A 69 -11.04 -8.51 7.28
C LEU A 69 -11.12 -8.77 5.75
N ASN A 70 -11.65 -7.79 5.01
CA ASN A 70 -11.82 -7.81 3.55
C ASN A 70 -10.78 -6.95 2.83
N SER A 71 -9.71 -6.54 3.51
CA SER A 71 -8.62 -5.75 2.95
C SER A 71 -7.26 -6.38 3.23
N ILE A 72 -6.23 -5.87 2.56
CA ILE A 72 -4.84 -6.02 2.98
C ILE A 72 -4.42 -4.69 3.57
N GLU A 73 -3.96 -4.72 4.80
CA GLU A 73 -3.34 -3.59 5.44
C GLU A 73 -1.82 -3.66 5.22
N MET A 74 -1.22 -2.53 4.89
CA MET A 74 0.22 -2.38 4.69
C MET A 74 0.74 -1.25 5.56
N HIS A 75 1.77 -1.53 6.36
CA HIS A 75 2.36 -0.56 7.27
C HIS A 75 3.76 -0.18 6.82
N PHE A 76 3.98 1.12 6.67
CA PHE A 76 5.23 1.72 6.24
C PHE A 76 5.83 2.55 7.38
N MET A 77 7.15 2.44 7.55
CA MET A 77 7.92 3.38 8.36
C MET A 77 8.61 4.39 7.47
N ARG A 78 8.85 5.58 8.01
CA ARG A 78 9.78 6.50 7.38
C ARG A 78 11.16 5.86 7.28
N ALA A 79 11.72 5.82 6.07
CA ALA A 79 13.06 5.31 5.86
C ALA A 79 14.08 6.23 6.55
N PRO A 80 15.05 5.68 7.31
CA PRO A 80 16.16 6.47 7.81
C PRO A 80 16.91 7.04 6.59
N ARG A 81 17.14 8.37 6.61
CA ARG A 81 17.93 9.06 5.59
C ARG A 81 19.37 8.55 5.57
#